data_AF-A0A7W3VEM9-F1
#
_entry.id   AF-A0A7W3VEM9-F1
#
_cell.length_a   1.000
_cell.length_b   1.000
_cell.length_c   1.000
_cell.angle_alpha   90.00
_cell.angle_beta   90.00
_cell.angle_gamma   90.00
#
_symmetry.space_group_name_H-M   'P 1'
#
loop_
_entity.id
_entity.type
_entity.pdbx_description
1 polymer ?
#
loop_
_entity_poly.entity_id
_entity_poly.type
_entity_poly.pdbx_seq_one_letter_code
_entity_poly.pdbx_strand_id
1 'polypeptide(L)'
;MRKKITIDDLNQIALEASQKKYSSILTKLEKNAHKGRNSINIAELSDVLIKKLRMDGYTVIPHFKIKSNFLFQRKIVKHYQIRFKK
;
A
#
# COMPACT_ATOMS: atom_id res chain seq x y z
N MET A 1 -20.84 -15.81 -26.32
CA MET A 1 -20.54 -14.35 -26.33
C MET A 1 -19.43 -14.07 -25.31
N ARG A 2 -18.28 -13.50 -25.73
CA ARG A 2 -17.24 -13.08 -24.76
C ARG A 2 -17.75 -11.82 -24.04
N LYS A 3 -17.91 -11.90 -22.71
CA LYS A 3 -18.27 -10.75 -21.87
C LYS A 3 -17.18 -9.68 -22.06
N LYS A 4 -17.55 -8.47 -22.50
CA LYS A 4 -16.59 -7.34 -22.58
C LYS A 4 -16.18 -7.00 -21.15
N ILE A 5 -14.93 -7.30 -20.80
CA ILE A 5 -14.35 -6.89 -19.52
C ILE A 5 -14.17 -5.38 -19.58
N THR A 6 -14.80 -4.66 -18.66
CA THR A 6 -14.65 -3.22 -18.53
C THR A 6 -13.43 -2.88 -17.66
N ILE A 7 -12.98 -1.63 -17.70
CA ILE A 7 -11.88 -1.15 -16.85
C ILE A 7 -12.25 -1.28 -15.36
N ASP A 8 -13.53 -1.10 -15.02
CA ASP A 8 -14.03 -1.24 -13.66
C ASP A 8 -13.99 -2.69 -13.19
N ASP A 9 -14.32 -3.66 -14.05
CA ASP A 9 -14.16 -5.09 -13.74
C ASP A 9 -12.70 -5.43 -13.43
N LEU A 10 -11.74 -4.86 -14.19
CA LEU A 10 -10.31 -5.07 -13.94
C LEU A 10 -9.86 -4.47 -12.61
N ASN A 11 -10.35 -3.28 -12.27
CA ASN A 11 -10.06 -2.64 -10.98
C ASN A 11 -10.62 -3.45 -9.81
N GLN A 12 -11.81 -4.02 -9.98
CA GLN A 12 -12.44 -4.85 -8.96
C GLN A 12 -11.68 -6.16 -8.75
N ILE A 13 -11.30 -6.85 -9.82
CA ILE A 13 -10.46 -8.06 -9.74
C ILE A 13 -9.11 -7.73 -9.07
N ALA A 14 -8.50 -6.60 -9.41
CA ALA A 14 -7.24 -6.17 -8.80
C ALA A 14 -7.39 -5.84 -7.30
N LEU A 15 -8.53 -5.26 -6.90
CA LEU A 15 -8.85 -4.99 -5.50
C LEU A 15 -9.04 -6.29 -4.71
N GLU A 16 -9.81 -7.22 -5.26
CA GLU A 16 -10.05 -8.55 -4.66
C GLU A 16 -8.74 -9.32 -4.49
N ALA A 17 -7.89 -9.35 -5.52
CA ALA A 17 -6.56 -9.94 -5.44
C ALA A 17 -5.67 -9.26 -4.38
N SER A 18 -5.89 -7.97 -4.13
CA SER A 18 -5.13 -7.16 -3.16
C SER A 18 -5.75 -7.14 -1.75
N GLN A 19 -6.94 -7.74 -1.55
CA GLN A 19 -7.71 -7.68 -0.31
C GLN A 19 -6.90 -8.19 0.89
N LYS A 20 -6.23 -9.34 0.73
CA LYS A 20 -5.38 -9.92 1.79
C LYS A 20 -4.25 -8.98 2.21
N LYS A 21 -3.65 -8.28 1.25
CA LYS A 21 -2.61 -7.29 1.51
C LYS A 21 -3.19 -6.09 2.25
N TYR A 22 -4.36 -5.59 1.81
CA TYR A 22 -5.08 -4.51 2.48
C TYR A 22 -5.40 -4.84 3.95
N SER A 23 -5.99 -6.00 4.24
CA SER A 23 -6.27 -6.40 5.63
C SER A 23 -5.01 -6.47 6.49
N SER A 24 -3.90 -6.98 5.93
CA SER A 24 -2.61 -7.00 6.63
C SER A 24 -2.08 -5.59 6.95
N ILE A 25 -2.35 -4.61 6.09
CA ILE A 25 -1.98 -3.20 6.32
C ILE A 25 -2.75 -2.65 7.51
N LEU A 26 -4.07 -2.88 7.56
CA LEU A 26 -4.93 -2.41 8.64
C LEU A 26 -4.52 -3.02 9.99
N THR A 27 -4.33 -4.34 10.06
CA THR A 27 -3.87 -5.00 11.30
C THR A 27 -2.52 -4.46 11.77
N LYS A 28 -1.61 -4.13 10.85
CA LYS A 28 -0.32 -3.50 11.20
C LYS A 28 -0.49 -2.07 11.70
N LEU A 29 -1.42 -1.30 11.11
CA LEU A 29 -1.76 0.05 11.58
C LEU A 29 -2.34 0.00 12.98
N GLU A 30 -3.31 -0.87 13.24
CA GLU A 30 -3.91 -1.08 14.56
C GLU A 30 -2.85 -1.47 15.60
N LYS A 31 -2.03 -2.48 15.28
CA LYS A 31 -0.95 -2.92 16.19
C LYS A 31 0.06 -1.81 16.48
N ASN A 32 0.32 -0.92 15.52
CA ASN A 32 1.18 0.23 15.75
C ASN A 32 0.47 1.34 16.54
N ALA A 33 -0.82 1.57 16.31
CA ALA A 33 -1.63 2.52 17.08
C ALA A 33 -1.67 2.14 18.56
N HIS A 34 -1.83 0.84 18.87
CA HIS A 34 -1.73 0.33 20.25
C HIS A 34 -0.36 0.58 20.91
N LYS A 35 0.69 0.78 20.10
CA LYS A 35 2.04 1.15 20.57
C LYS A 35 2.30 2.66 20.57
N GLY A 36 1.27 3.48 20.40
CA GLY A 36 1.37 4.94 20.31
C GLY A 36 1.96 5.45 18.98
N ARG A 37 2.06 4.60 17.94
CA ARG A 37 2.59 4.97 16.64
C ARG A 37 1.45 5.13 15.62
N ASN A 38 1.31 6.32 15.07
CA ASN A 38 0.22 6.62 14.12
C ASN A 38 0.58 6.35 12.65
N SER A 39 1.65 5.59 12.39
CA SER A 39 2.07 5.31 11.03
C SER A 39 2.79 3.97 10.85
N ILE A 40 2.74 3.46 9.62
CA ILE A 40 3.52 2.31 9.16
C ILE A 40 4.23 2.62 7.85
N ASN A 41 5.38 1.98 7.63
CA ASN A 41 6.12 2.05 6.38
C ASN A 41 6.01 0.72 5.64
N ILE A 42 5.63 0.77 4.37
CA ILE A 42 5.46 -0.42 3.53
C ILE A 42 6.23 -0.21 2.23
N ALA A 43 7.04 -1.21 1.87
CA ALA A 43 7.61 -1.29 0.53
C ALA A 43 6.56 -1.81 -0.44
N GLU A 44 6.52 -1.25 -1.64
CA GLU A 44 5.69 -1.76 -2.75
C GLU A 44 4.18 -1.82 -2.44
N LEU A 45 3.49 -0.72 -2.73
CA LEU A 45 2.04 -0.61 -2.64
C LEU A 45 1.46 -0.38 -4.04
N SER A 46 0.44 -1.14 -4.42
CA SER A 46 -0.22 -0.99 -5.72
C SER A 46 -1.09 0.27 -5.75
N ASP A 47 -1.27 0.86 -6.92
CA ASP A 47 -2.05 2.10 -7.07
C ASP A 47 -3.51 1.92 -6.65
N VAL A 48 -4.08 0.73 -6.87
CA VAL A 48 -5.43 0.37 -6.40
C VAL A 48 -5.51 0.45 -4.87
N LEU A 49 -4.52 -0.09 -4.16
CA LEU A 49 -4.45 -0.02 -2.70
C LEU A 49 -4.23 1.41 -2.20
N ILE A 50 -3.40 2.20 -2.90
CA ILE A 50 -3.18 3.61 -2.56
C ILE A 50 -4.50 4.39 -2.65
N LYS A 51 -5.26 4.18 -3.74
CA LYS A 51 -6.58 4.79 -3.92
C LYS A 51 -7.54 4.36 -2.81
N LYS A 52 -7.63 3.05 -2.55
CA LYS A 52 -8.49 2.49 -1.50
C LYS A 52 -8.18 3.09 -0.13
N LEU A 53 -6.91 3.08 0.29
CA LEU A 53 -6.48 3.66 1.57
C LEU A 53 -6.79 5.16 1.68
N ARG A 54 -6.64 5.92 0.59
CA ARG A 54 -7.01 7.35 0.58
C ARG A 54 -8.51 7.56 0.71
N MET A 55 -9.32 6.73 0.05
CA MET A 55 -10.78 6.75 0.17
C MET A 55 -11.23 6.42 1.59
N ASP A 56 -10.57 5.46 2.23
CA ASP A 56 -10.86 5.05 3.62
C ASP A 56 -10.32 6.05 4.66
N GLY A 57 -9.80 7.20 4.22
CA GLY A 57 -9.38 8.28 5.09
C GLY A 57 -7.95 8.18 5.62
N TYR A 58 -7.08 7.35 5.03
CA TYR A 58 -5.66 7.30 5.40
C TYR A 58 -4.80 8.25 4.56
N THR A 59 -3.75 8.79 5.17
CA THR A 59 -2.74 9.58 4.47
C THR A 59 -1.63 8.66 3.96
N VAL A 60 -1.40 8.63 2.65
CA VAL A 60 -0.38 7.79 2.00
C VAL A 60 0.70 8.66 1.35
N ILE A 61 1.89 8.69 1.96
CA ILE A 61 3.03 9.53 1.55
C ILE A 61 4.13 8.63 0.94
N PRO A 62 4.46 8.79 -0.36
CA PRO A 62 5.59 8.07 -0.94
C PRO A 62 6.92 8.63 -0.42
N HIS A 63 7.89 7.77 -0.18
CA HIS A 63 9.28 8.14 0.09
C HIS A 63 10.21 7.12 -0.54
N PHE A 64 11.37 7.58 -1.01
CA PHE A 64 12.36 6.71 -1.62
C PHE A 64 13.43 6.36 -0.59
N LYS A 65 13.76 5.07 -0.49
CA LYS A 65 14.88 4.59 0.32
C LYS A 65 15.92 3.97 -0.58
N ILE A 66 17.17 4.36 -0.37
CA ILE A 66 18.31 3.73 -1.03
C ILE A 66 18.64 2.47 -0.22
N LYS A 67 18.56 1.30 -0.84
CA LYS A 67 19.12 0.06 -0.30
C LYS A 67 20.43 -0.22 -1.02
N SER A 68 21.49 -0.50 -0.25
CA SER A 68 22.74 -1.02 -0.78
C SER A 68 22.66 -2.54 -0.76
N ASN A 69 22.87 -3.18 -1.91
CA ASN A 69 23.11 -4.62 -1.96
C ASN A 69 24.59 -4.91 -1.65
N PHE A 70 24.89 -6.17 -1.30
CA PHE A 70 26.22 -6.69 -0.94
C PHE A 70 27.30 -6.48 -2.03
N LEU A 71 26.90 -6.11 -3.25
CA LEU A 71 27.75 -5.81 -4.40
C LEU A 71 27.77 -4.31 -4.76
N PHE A 72 27.66 -3.39 -3.78
CA PHE A 72 27.70 -1.93 -3.96
C PHE A 72 26.70 -1.31 -4.95
N GLN A 73 25.79 -2.10 -5.52
CA GLN A 73 24.70 -1.61 -6.35
C GLN A 73 23.67 -0.92 -5.46
N ARG A 74 23.55 0.40 -5.60
CA ARG A 74 22.53 1.21 -4.94
C ARG A 74 21.22 1.04 -5.70
N LYS A 75 20.23 0.40 -5.06
CA LYS A 75 18.87 0.28 -5.60
C LYS A 75 17.95 1.26 -4.88
N ILE A 76 17.29 2.11 -5.64
CA ILE A 76 16.23 2.97 -5.11
C ILE A 76 14.96 2.12 -4.99
N VAL A 77 14.42 2.03 -3.78
CA VAL A 77 13.16 1.32 -3.52
C VAL A 77 12.11 2.32 -3.07
N LYS A 78 10.97 2.32 -3.76
CA LYS A 78 9.83 3.17 -3.41
C LYS A 78 9.09 2.57 -2.22
N HIS A 79 9.04 3.33 -1.15
CA HIS A 79 8.30 3.01 0.07
C HIS A 79 7.12 3.97 0.20
N TYR A 80 6.13 3.56 0.99
CA TYR A 80 4.97 4.37 1.32
C TYR A 80 4.80 4.40 2.82
N GLN A 81 4.64 5.60 3.36
CA GLN A 81 4.24 5.80 4.74
C GLN A 81 2.73 6.00 4.78
N ILE A 82 2.05 5.15 5.53
CA ILE A 82 0.60 5.20 5.73
C ILE A 82 0.37 5.72 7.14
N ARG A 83 -0.43 6.79 7.28
CA ARG A 83 -0.76 7.42 8.57
C ARG A 83 -2.28 7.58 8.73
N PHE A 84 -2.75 7.55 9.97
CA PHE A 84 -4.11 8.01 10.27
C PHE A 84 -4.22 9.49 9.90
N LYS A 85 -5.29 9.87 9.20
CA LYS A 85 -5.59 11.27 8.92
C LYS A 85 -6.07 11.89 10.23
N LYS A 86 -5.38 12.95 10.65
CA LYS A 86 -5.71 13.74 11.84
C LYS A 86 -6.92 14.63 11.54
#